data_AF-A0A2R7IKQ3-F1
#
_entry.id   AF-A0A2R7IKQ3-F1
#
_cell.length_a   1.000
_cell.length_b   1.000
_cell.length_c   1.000
_cell.angle_alpha   90.00
_cell.angle_beta   90.00
_cell.angle_gamma   90.00
#
_symmetry.space_group_name_H-M   'P 1'
#
loop_
_entity.id
_entity.type
_entity.pdbx_description
1 polymer ?
#
loop_
_entity_poly.entity_id
_entity_poly.type
_entity_poly.pdbx_seq_one_letter_code
_entity_poly.pdbx_strand_id
1 'polypeptide(L)'
;MQKLWFITNPKSGTATLAKADALAALFAENGLTLVGRTAFPDDALPTPASLDAAGVDTAVLYAGDGTINAAVAALADWNGAILILPGGTMNLLAKLLHGPAESAAIIAAAVTQARTVPLPCVEVGGQRALVGLILGPAANWVRARGGILAPEMHVADMEQAHHFSGSVVT
;
A
#
# COMPACT_ATOMS: atom_id res chain seq x y z
N MET A 1 4.11 13.33 9.87
CA MET A 1 4.87 12.85 8.70
C MET A 1 6.07 13.75 8.48
N GLN A 2 7.28 13.21 8.58
CA GLN A 2 8.55 13.93 8.37
C GLN A 2 9.58 13.06 7.64
N LYS A 3 9.75 11.80 8.08
CA LYS A 3 10.71 10.83 7.52
C LYS A 3 9.99 9.70 6.80
N LEU A 4 10.21 9.62 5.49
CA LEU A 4 9.47 8.75 4.59
C LEU A 4 10.28 7.54 4.16
N TRP A 5 9.60 6.41 4.00
CA TRP A 5 10.06 5.29 3.19
C TRP A 5 9.13 5.11 2.00
N PHE A 6 9.67 5.15 0.78
CA PHE A 6 8.84 5.15 -0.44
C PHE A 6 8.84 3.81 -1.14
N ILE A 7 7.71 3.11 -1.08
CA ILE A 7 7.48 1.81 -1.71
C ILE A 7 6.74 2.04 -3.02
N THR A 8 7.35 1.65 -4.13
CA THR A 8 6.77 1.73 -5.46
C THR A 8 6.71 0.36 -6.11
N ASN A 9 5.86 0.23 -7.13
CA ASN A 9 5.94 -0.89 -8.05
C ASN A 9 5.95 -0.36 -9.48
N PRO A 10 7.13 -0.30 -10.14
CA PRO A 10 7.25 0.17 -11.51
C PRO A 10 6.44 -0.63 -12.54
N LYS A 11 6.05 -1.88 -12.19
CA LYS A 11 5.24 -2.78 -13.00
C LYS A 11 3.73 -2.59 -12.76
N SER A 12 3.34 -1.74 -11.79
CA SER A 12 1.92 -1.45 -11.51
C SER A 12 1.39 -0.34 -12.41
N GLY A 13 0.34 -0.67 -13.17
CA GLY A 13 -0.57 0.30 -13.79
C GLY A 13 0.08 1.56 -14.35
N THR A 14 -0.09 2.68 -13.64
CA THR A 14 0.35 4.01 -14.06
C THR A 14 1.59 4.51 -13.33
N ALA A 15 2.18 3.71 -12.44
CA ALA A 15 3.31 4.06 -11.57
C ALA A 15 4.66 3.98 -12.30
N THR A 16 4.83 4.81 -13.33
CA THR A 16 6.11 4.90 -14.05
C THR A 16 7.21 5.48 -13.17
N LEU A 17 8.47 5.17 -13.48
CA LEU A 17 9.64 5.73 -12.78
C LEU A 17 9.62 7.26 -12.76
N ALA A 18 9.31 7.89 -13.90
CA ALA A 18 9.21 9.35 -14.01
C ALA A 18 8.17 9.96 -13.05
N LYS A 19 7.01 9.29 -12.87
CA LYS A 19 5.99 9.75 -11.92
C LYS A 19 6.41 9.51 -10.47
N ALA A 20 7.06 8.39 -10.18
CA ALA A 20 7.62 8.13 -8.86
C ALA A 20 8.68 9.18 -8.48
N ASP A 21 9.54 9.58 -9.42
CA ASP A 21 10.55 10.61 -9.17
C ASP A 21 9.95 12.01 -9.04
N ALA A 22 8.88 12.31 -9.77
CA ALA A 22 8.11 13.54 -9.57
C ALA A 22 7.49 13.61 -8.16
N LEU A 23 6.97 12.49 -7.64
CA LEU A 23 6.47 12.42 -6.26
C LEU A 23 7.62 12.56 -5.24
N ALA A 24 8.78 11.98 -5.52
CA ALA A 24 9.95 12.14 -4.66
C ALA A 24 10.43 13.60 -4.58
N ALA A 25 10.40 14.33 -5.70
CA ALA A 25 10.67 15.76 -5.73
C ALA A 25 9.62 16.55 -4.89
N LEU A 26 8.33 16.20 -5.03
CA LEU A 26 7.26 16.82 -4.26
C LEU A 26 7.42 16.61 -2.76
N PHE A 27 7.92 15.45 -2.31
CA PHE A 27 8.24 15.24 -0.89
C PHE A 27 9.26 16.28 -0.39
N ALA A 28 10.34 16.48 -1.14
CA ALA A 28 11.38 17.45 -0.78
C ALA A 28 10.84 18.89 -0.75
N GLU A 29 10.00 19.26 -1.72
CA GLU A 29 9.33 20.58 -1.77
C GLU A 29 8.44 20.84 -0.55
N ASN A 30 7.86 19.78 0.03
CA ASN A 30 7.05 19.85 1.24
C ASN A 30 7.87 19.69 2.53
N GLY A 31 9.20 19.73 2.45
CA GLY A 31 10.10 19.58 3.61
C GLY A 31 10.17 18.17 4.18
N LEU A 32 9.68 17.16 3.45
CA LEU A 32 9.71 15.76 3.87
C LEU A 32 11.04 15.13 3.46
N THR A 33 11.60 14.33 4.35
CA THR A 33 12.87 13.64 4.12
C THR A 33 12.62 12.22 3.65
N LEU A 34 13.09 11.89 2.45
CA LEU A 34 13.06 10.52 1.95
C LEU A 34 14.26 9.74 2.49
N VAL A 35 14.01 8.80 3.41
CA VAL A 35 15.04 7.99 4.09
C VAL A 35 15.41 6.75 3.29
N GLY A 36 14.45 6.18 2.55
CA GLY A 36 14.70 4.99 1.75
C GLY A 36 13.62 4.76 0.69
N ARG A 37 13.92 3.85 -0.24
CA ARG A 37 13.02 3.46 -1.34
C ARG A 37 13.03 1.93 -1.48
N THR A 38 11.91 1.39 -1.94
CA THR A 38 11.75 -0.02 -2.33
C THR A 38 11.05 -0.07 -3.68
N ALA A 39 11.65 -0.74 -4.66
CA ALA A 39 11.04 -1.04 -5.96
C ALA A 39 10.50 -2.47 -5.99
N PHE A 40 9.30 -2.69 -5.45
CA PHE A 40 8.67 -4.01 -5.40
C PHE A 40 8.17 -4.43 -6.80
N PRO A 41 8.27 -5.71 -7.21
CA PRO A 41 8.78 -6.88 -6.47
C PRO A 41 10.27 -7.15 -6.68
N ASP A 42 11.02 -6.25 -7.31
CA ASP A 42 12.44 -6.46 -7.57
C ASP A 42 13.27 -6.33 -6.28
N ASP A 43 12.82 -5.47 -5.36
CA ASP A 43 13.31 -5.37 -3.98
C ASP A 43 12.37 -6.06 -2.98
N ALA A 44 12.94 -6.59 -1.90
CA ALA A 44 12.17 -7.06 -0.75
C ALA A 44 11.49 -5.88 -0.04
N LEU A 45 10.27 -6.11 0.45
CA LEU A 45 9.58 -5.15 1.29
C LEU A 45 10.35 -4.93 2.60
N PRO A 46 10.37 -3.70 3.15
CA PRO A 46 10.99 -3.44 4.44
C PRO A 46 10.22 -4.16 5.55
N THR A 47 10.94 -4.50 6.62
CA THR A 47 10.33 -4.99 7.87
C THR A 47 10.06 -3.82 8.82
N PRO A 48 9.11 -3.96 9.77
CA PRO A 48 8.88 -2.94 10.81
C PRO A 48 10.18 -2.50 11.51
N ALA A 49 11.00 -3.48 11.92
CA ALA A 49 12.28 -3.23 12.58
C ALA A 49 13.27 -2.43 11.70
N SER A 50 13.28 -2.69 10.38
CA SER A 50 14.14 -1.93 9.45
C SER A 50 13.69 -0.48 9.29
N LEU A 51 12.38 -0.22 9.30
CA LEU A 51 11.83 1.13 9.25
C LEU A 51 12.14 1.90 10.55
N ASP A 52 11.97 1.24 11.70
CA ASP A 52 12.28 1.81 13.00
C ASP A 52 13.77 2.14 13.15
N ALA A 53 14.65 1.22 12.74
CA ALA A 53 16.10 1.45 12.76
C ALA A 53 16.52 2.61 11.86
N ALA A 54 15.82 2.83 10.75
CA ALA A 54 16.03 3.95 9.86
C ALA A 54 15.36 5.27 10.36
N GLY A 55 14.57 5.20 11.43
CA GLY A 55 13.84 6.33 12.00
C GLY A 55 12.73 6.84 11.07
N VAL A 56 12.15 5.97 10.25
CA VAL A 56 11.01 6.29 9.38
C VAL A 56 9.77 6.49 10.25
N ASP A 57 8.96 7.51 9.94
CA ASP A 57 7.66 7.70 10.58
C ASP A 57 6.48 7.39 9.65
N THR A 58 6.69 7.42 8.33
CA THR A 58 5.64 7.18 7.35
C THR A 58 6.13 6.34 6.17
N ALA A 59 5.47 5.22 5.90
CA ALA A 59 5.66 4.46 4.67
C ALA A 59 4.67 4.96 3.61
N VAL A 60 5.18 5.45 2.49
CA VAL A 60 4.37 5.93 1.37
C VAL A 60 4.32 4.85 0.31
N LEU A 61 3.13 4.41 -0.07
CA LEU A 61 2.92 3.35 -1.07
C LEU A 61 2.32 3.92 -2.34
N TYR A 62 3.08 3.92 -3.43
CA TYR A 62 2.61 4.31 -4.75
C TYR A 62 2.63 3.09 -5.68
N ALA A 63 1.52 2.36 -5.68
CA ALA A 63 1.37 1.11 -6.42
C ALA A 63 -0.12 0.76 -6.65
N GLY A 64 -0.38 -0.39 -7.27
CA GLY A 64 -1.74 -0.95 -7.35
C GLY A 64 -2.16 -1.71 -6.08
N ASP A 65 -3.46 -2.00 -5.99
CA ASP A 65 -4.10 -2.59 -4.80
C ASP A 65 -3.40 -3.88 -4.31
N GLY A 66 -2.94 -4.75 -5.21
CA GLY A 66 -2.23 -5.99 -4.83
C GLY A 66 -0.86 -5.75 -4.18
N THR A 67 -0.11 -4.76 -4.65
CA THR A 67 1.17 -4.37 -4.02
C THR A 67 0.93 -3.70 -2.67
N ILE A 68 -0.08 -2.82 -2.61
CA ILE A 68 -0.47 -2.16 -1.36
C ILE A 68 -0.88 -3.22 -0.32
N ASN A 69 -1.65 -4.22 -0.71
CA ASN A 69 -2.06 -5.32 0.18
C ASN A 69 -0.85 -6.10 0.73
N ALA A 70 0.13 -6.44 -0.11
CA ALA A 70 1.35 -7.13 0.30
C ALA A 70 2.19 -6.30 1.28
N ALA A 71 2.38 -5.01 0.98
CA ALA A 71 3.17 -4.11 1.81
C ALA A 71 2.47 -3.77 3.14
N VAL A 72 1.16 -3.54 3.14
CA VAL A 72 0.38 -3.37 4.37
C VAL A 72 0.43 -4.62 5.24
N ALA A 73 0.37 -5.82 4.64
CA ALA A 73 0.51 -7.07 5.38
C ALA A 73 1.91 -7.21 6.01
N ALA A 74 2.97 -6.85 5.29
CA ALA A 74 4.34 -6.88 5.78
C ALA A 74 4.61 -5.86 6.91
N LEU A 75 3.84 -4.77 6.95
CA LEU A 75 3.98 -3.68 7.91
C LEU A 75 2.88 -3.67 8.98
N ALA A 76 2.17 -4.79 9.17
CA ALA A 76 0.98 -4.81 10.02
C ALA A 76 1.22 -4.51 11.49
N ASP A 77 2.39 -4.89 11.99
CA ASP A 77 2.81 -4.64 13.38
C ASP A 77 3.71 -3.40 13.50
N TRP A 78 3.82 -2.60 12.43
CA TRP A 78 4.58 -1.37 12.46
C TRP A 78 3.75 -0.22 13.02
N ASN A 79 4.32 0.52 13.97
CA ASN A 79 3.63 1.63 14.64
C ASN A 79 3.68 2.95 13.85
N GLY A 80 4.44 2.99 12.75
CA GLY A 80 4.45 4.13 11.84
C GLY A 80 3.17 4.25 11.03
N ALA A 81 3.05 5.36 10.32
CA ALA A 81 1.86 5.65 9.52
C ALA A 81 2.04 5.16 8.08
N ILE A 82 0.95 4.78 7.43
CA ILE A 82 0.96 4.35 6.03
C ILE A 82 0.20 5.38 5.20
N LEU A 83 0.83 5.94 4.15
CA LEU A 83 0.16 6.81 3.18
C LEU A 83 -0.02 6.05 1.86
N ILE A 84 -1.26 5.94 1.37
CA ILE A 84 -1.59 5.18 0.17
C ILE A 84 -1.83 6.13 -1.00
N LEU A 85 -1.07 5.96 -2.08
CA LEU A 85 -1.18 6.76 -3.29
C LEU A 85 -1.63 5.89 -4.48
N PRO A 86 -2.50 6.41 -5.36
CA PRO A 86 -3.01 5.66 -6.51
C PRO A 86 -1.94 5.45 -7.59
N GLY A 87 -1.35 4.25 -7.67
CA GLY A 87 -0.35 3.90 -8.69
C GLY A 87 -0.74 2.74 -9.62
N GLY A 88 -1.87 2.08 -9.37
CA GLY A 88 -2.40 0.97 -10.17
C GLY A 88 -3.49 1.36 -11.15
N THR A 89 -4.13 0.34 -11.74
CA THR A 89 -5.22 0.50 -12.71
C THR A 89 -6.55 0.85 -12.04
N MET A 90 -6.90 0.17 -10.94
CA MET A 90 -8.21 0.35 -10.30
C MET A 90 -8.15 1.31 -9.10
N ASN A 91 -7.12 1.21 -8.27
CA ASN A 91 -6.87 2.09 -7.10
C ASN A 91 -8.06 2.14 -6.16
N LEU A 92 -8.69 0.99 -5.91
CA LEU A 92 -9.94 0.94 -5.16
C LEU A 92 -9.74 1.40 -3.72
N LEU A 93 -8.64 0.97 -3.07
CA LEU A 93 -8.36 1.39 -1.70
C LEU A 93 -8.04 2.88 -1.61
N ALA A 94 -7.21 3.40 -2.51
CA ALA A 94 -6.89 4.83 -2.56
C ALA A 94 -8.15 5.68 -2.81
N LYS A 95 -9.06 5.23 -3.68
CA LYS A 95 -10.34 5.90 -3.92
C LYS A 95 -11.27 5.88 -2.72
N LEU A 96 -11.29 4.77 -1.97
CA LEU A 96 -12.07 4.69 -0.74
C LEU A 96 -11.56 5.69 0.30
N LEU A 97 -10.25 5.86 0.42
CA LEU A 97 -9.62 6.72 1.41
C LEU A 97 -9.62 8.21 1.04
N HIS A 98 -9.40 8.53 -0.24
CA HIS A 98 -9.14 9.89 -0.71
C HIS A 98 -10.10 10.38 -1.80
N GLY A 99 -11.08 9.57 -2.20
CA GLY A 99 -11.97 9.90 -3.32
C GLY A 99 -11.20 9.96 -4.66
N PRO A 100 -11.55 10.89 -5.57
CA PRO A 100 -10.89 11.03 -6.86
C PRO A 100 -9.59 11.86 -6.80
N ALA A 101 -9.02 12.10 -5.61
CA ALA A 101 -7.84 12.93 -5.45
C ALA A 101 -6.59 12.30 -6.10
N GLU A 102 -5.79 13.14 -6.75
CA GLU A 102 -4.51 12.75 -7.31
C GLU A 102 -3.41 12.74 -6.24
N SER A 103 -2.34 11.99 -6.49
CA SER A 103 -1.25 11.76 -5.53
C SER A 103 -0.68 13.05 -4.92
N ALA A 104 -0.50 14.11 -5.73
CA ALA A 104 0.02 15.39 -5.25
C ALA A 104 -0.93 16.09 -4.26
N ALA A 105 -2.24 16.04 -4.52
CA ALA A 105 -3.25 16.59 -3.62
C ALA A 105 -3.34 15.79 -2.32
N ILE A 106 -3.23 14.46 -2.41
CA ILE A 106 -3.19 13.58 -1.25
C ILE A 106 -1.97 13.89 -0.37
N ILE A 107 -0.79 14.07 -0.96
CA ILE A 107 0.43 14.43 -0.21
C ILE A 107 0.26 15.79 0.48
N ALA A 108 -0.24 16.81 -0.23
CA ALA A 108 -0.46 18.13 0.35
C ALA A 108 -1.46 18.09 1.54
N ALA A 109 -2.53 17.31 1.41
CA ALA A 109 -3.50 17.10 2.48
C ALA A 109 -2.86 16.36 3.68
N ALA A 110 -2.09 15.29 3.43
CA ALA A 110 -1.40 14.54 4.47
C ALA A 110 -0.34 15.38 5.22
N VAL A 111 0.27 16.37 4.58
CA VAL A 111 1.22 17.28 5.25
C VAL A 111 0.51 18.25 6.19
N THR A 112 -0.68 18.73 5.83
CA THR A 112 -1.35 19.85 6.51
C THR A 112 -2.47 19.43 7.45
N GLN A 113 -3.13 18.31 7.16
CA GLN A 113 -4.37 17.86 7.80
C GLN A 113 -4.37 16.37 8.11
N ALA A 114 -3.19 15.75 8.23
CA ALA A 114 -3.06 14.31 8.49
C ALA A 114 -3.99 13.87 9.62
N ARG A 115 -4.93 12.99 9.26
CA ARG A 115 -5.66 12.17 10.23
C ARG A 115 -5.33 10.72 9.97
N THR A 116 -5.27 9.96 11.04
CA THR A 116 -5.01 8.54 10.96
C THR A 116 -6.31 7.76 11.14
N VAL A 117 -6.59 6.84 10.21
CA VAL A 117 -7.79 6.00 10.26
C VAL A 117 -7.40 4.52 10.35
N PRO A 118 -8.15 3.70 11.10
CA PRO A 118 -7.98 2.25 11.07
C PRO A 118 -8.33 1.74 9.66
N LEU A 119 -7.54 0.81 9.15
CA LEU A 119 -7.78 0.23 7.84
C LEU A 119 -8.69 -1.00 7.97
N PRO A 120 -9.92 -0.98 7.41
CA PRO A 120 -10.75 -2.18 7.42
C PRO A 120 -10.07 -3.29 6.61
N CYS A 121 -10.01 -4.49 7.17
CA CYS A 121 -9.49 -5.65 6.48
C CYS A 121 -10.32 -6.90 6.79
N VAL A 122 -10.26 -7.86 5.88
CA VAL A 122 -10.75 -9.22 6.08
C VAL A 122 -9.53 -10.14 6.11
N GLU A 123 -9.43 -11.01 7.10
CA GLU A 123 -8.37 -12.01 7.21
C GLU A 123 -8.99 -13.41 7.11
N VAL A 124 -8.44 -14.25 6.23
CA VAL A 124 -8.93 -15.62 5.99
C VAL A 124 -7.71 -16.50 5.71
N GLY A 125 -7.44 -17.47 6.59
CA GLY A 125 -6.30 -18.41 6.48
C GLY A 125 -4.94 -17.72 6.36
N GLY A 126 -4.72 -16.69 7.16
CA GLY A 126 -3.48 -15.89 7.15
C GLY A 126 -3.32 -14.99 5.93
N GLN A 127 -4.31 -14.92 5.04
CA GLN A 127 -4.33 -13.97 3.92
C GLN A 127 -5.23 -12.78 4.25
N ARG A 128 -4.80 -11.58 3.89
CA ARG A 128 -5.54 -10.33 4.12
C ARG A 128 -6.09 -9.75 2.82
N ALA A 129 -7.28 -9.16 2.91
CA ALA A 129 -7.91 -8.39 1.86
C ALA A 129 -8.39 -7.03 2.40
N LEU A 130 -7.95 -5.94 1.76
CA LEU A 130 -8.26 -4.56 2.16
C LEU A 130 -9.50 -3.97 1.49
N VAL A 131 -9.91 -4.52 0.35
CA VAL A 131 -11.01 -3.95 -0.47
C VAL A 131 -12.07 -5.00 -0.81
N GLY A 132 -11.67 -6.20 -1.19
CA GLY A 132 -12.60 -7.24 -1.56
C GLY A 132 -11.96 -8.62 -1.58
N LEU A 133 -12.76 -9.62 -1.25
CA LEU A 133 -12.39 -11.03 -1.25
C LEU A 133 -13.38 -11.78 -2.16
N ILE A 134 -12.86 -12.55 -3.12
CA ILE A 134 -13.65 -13.41 -4.00
C ILE A 134 -13.37 -14.85 -3.62
N LEU A 135 -14.41 -15.58 -3.21
CA LEU A 135 -14.32 -16.99 -2.80
C LEU A 135 -15.10 -17.90 -3.77
N GLY A 136 -14.71 -19.17 -3.82
CA GLY A 136 -15.36 -20.19 -4.64
C GLY A 136 -14.99 -20.13 -6.13
N PRO A 137 -15.78 -20.79 -7.02
CA PRO A 137 -15.43 -20.96 -8.43
C PRO A 137 -15.15 -19.65 -9.20
N ALA A 138 -15.72 -18.53 -8.75
CA ALA A 138 -15.49 -17.20 -9.32
C ALA A 138 -14.03 -16.71 -9.15
N ALA A 139 -13.30 -17.17 -8.12
CA ALA A 139 -11.90 -16.79 -7.90
C ALA A 139 -10.98 -17.23 -9.06
N ASN A 140 -11.35 -18.31 -9.77
CA ASN A 140 -10.59 -18.79 -10.93
C ASN A 140 -10.52 -17.77 -12.08
N TRP A 141 -11.44 -16.82 -12.14
CA TRP A 141 -11.48 -15.78 -13.17
C TRP A 141 -10.38 -14.73 -13.03
N VAL A 142 -9.74 -14.63 -11.85
CA VAL A 142 -8.56 -13.77 -11.66
C VAL A 142 -7.42 -14.20 -12.59
N ARG A 143 -7.23 -15.52 -12.79
CA ARG A 143 -6.22 -16.08 -13.70
C ARG A 143 -6.47 -15.76 -15.17
N ALA A 144 -7.74 -15.56 -15.54
CA ALA A 144 -8.11 -15.20 -16.91
C ALA A 144 -7.82 -13.71 -17.22
N ARG A 145 -7.67 -12.84 -16.21
CA ARG A 145 -7.36 -11.41 -16.40
C ARG A 145 -5.88 -11.11 -16.59
N GLY A 146 -4.99 -11.89 -16.00
CA GLY A 146 -3.53 -11.74 -16.14
C GLY A 146 -2.95 -13.03 -16.67
N GLY A 147 -2.62 -13.08 -17.97
CA GLY A 147 -2.17 -14.29 -18.65
C GLY A 147 -1.20 -15.14 -17.82
N ILE A 148 -1.67 -16.32 -17.43
CA ILE A 148 -0.92 -17.47 -16.91
C ILE A 148 0.29 -17.11 -16.02
N LEU A 149 0.02 -16.71 -14.77
CA LEU A 149 0.93 -16.98 -13.66
C LEU A 149 0.11 -17.52 -12.49
N ALA A 150 0.47 -18.73 -12.03
CA ALA A 150 -0.24 -19.43 -10.96
C ALA A 150 0.45 -19.22 -9.61
N PRO A 151 -0.24 -18.68 -8.60
CA PRO A 151 0.04 -19.00 -7.21
C PRO A 151 -0.90 -20.11 -6.71
N GLU A 152 -0.40 -20.89 -5.76
CA GLU A 152 -1.15 -21.94 -5.05
C GLU A 152 -2.34 -21.35 -4.29
N MET A 153 -3.49 -22.05 -4.33
CA MET A 153 -4.66 -21.66 -3.55
C MET A 153 -4.60 -22.30 -2.17
N HIS A 154 -4.56 -21.48 -1.12
CA HIS A 154 -4.82 -21.95 0.24
C HIS A 154 -6.32 -21.96 0.49
N VAL A 155 -6.86 -23.12 0.86
CA VAL A 155 -8.18 -23.23 1.48
C VAL A 155 -8.03 -22.75 2.91
N ALA A 156 -8.88 -21.81 3.29
CA ALA A 156 -8.78 -21.10 4.54
C ALA A 156 -10.10 -21.23 5.28
N ASP A 157 -10.04 -21.72 6.52
CA ASP A 157 -11.19 -21.76 7.42
C ASP A 157 -11.60 -20.33 7.79
N MET A 158 -12.91 -20.08 7.72
CA MET A 158 -13.52 -18.78 7.96
C MET A 158 -13.64 -18.53 9.47
N GLU A 159 -12.58 -18.05 10.11
CA GLU A 159 -12.65 -17.48 11.46
C GLU A 159 -12.29 -15.99 11.46
N GLN A 160 -13.32 -15.19 11.74
CA GLN A 160 -13.35 -13.81 12.24
C GLN A 160 -12.71 -12.68 11.41
N ALA A 161 -13.46 -11.57 11.32
CA ALA A 161 -12.94 -10.29 10.85
C ALA A 161 -12.07 -9.67 11.95
N HIS A 162 -10.76 -9.71 11.77
CA HIS A 162 -9.81 -9.06 12.65
C HIS A 162 -9.60 -7.58 12.25
N HIS A 163 -9.38 -6.72 13.24
CA HIS A 163 -9.05 -5.32 13.01
C HIS A 163 -7.54 -5.17 12.80
N PHE A 164 -7.13 -4.49 11.74
CA PHE A 164 -5.76 -4.06 11.52
C PHE A 164 -5.38 -2.99 12.55
N SER A 165 -4.29 -3.19 13.29
CA SER A 165 -3.79 -2.22 14.28
C SER A 165 -3.01 -1.06 13.65
N GLY A 166 -2.57 -1.22 12.40
CA GLY A 166 -1.88 -0.17 11.67
C GLY A 166 -2.85 0.92 11.21
N SER A 167 -2.27 2.04 10.82
CA SER A 167 -3.00 3.30 10.81
C SER A 167 -2.63 4.06 9.53
N VAL A 168 -3.64 4.47 8.74
CA VAL A 168 -3.44 5.08 7.42
C VAL A 168 -3.65 6.58 7.49
N VAL A 169 -2.73 7.35 6.90
CA VAL A 169 -2.84 8.80 6.79
C VAL A 169 -3.78 9.16 5.63
N THR A 170 -4.79 9.96 5.92
CA THR A 170 -5.67 10.58 4.92
C THR A 170 -5.61 12.09 4.97
#